data_AF-A0A7K4LM17-F1
#
_entry.id   AF-A0A7K4LM17-F1
#
_cell.length_a   1.000
_cell.length_b   1.000
_cell.length_c   1.000
_cell.angle_alpha   90.00
_cell.angle_beta   90.00
_cell.angle_gamma   90.00
#
_symmetry.space_group_name_H-M   'P 1'
#
loop_
_entity.id
_entity.type
_entity.pdbx_description
1 polymer ?
#
loop_
_entity_poly.entity_id
_entity_poly.type
_entity_poly.pdbx_seq_one_letter_code
_entity_poly.pdbx_strand_id
1 'polypeptide(L)' 'MAEELKPDILAKFPLLQSFKARISNVPTIKKFLQPGSQRKPPLQEKDLPKVMKIFHADQ' A
#
# COMPACT_ATOMS: atom_id res chain seq x y z
N MET A 1 1.50 1.73 -0.83
CA MET A 1 1.69 2.68 -1.95
C MET A 1 2.16 1.89 -3.14
N ALA A 2 1.85 2.31 -4.37
CA ALA A 2 2.28 1.58 -5.57
C ALA A 2 3.80 1.37 -5.63
N GLU A 3 4.57 2.36 -5.16
CA GLU A 3 6.03 2.29 -5.07
C GLU A 3 6.57 1.25 -4.07
N GLU A 4 5.75 0.79 -3.11
CA GLU A 4 6.13 -0.30 -2.20
C GLU A 4 6.17 -1.65 -2.91
N LEU A 5 5.43 -1.81 -4.01
CA LEU A 5 5.54 -2.99 -4.87
C LEU A 5 6.59 -2.78 -5.98
N LYS A 6 6.66 -1.57 -6.55
CA LYS A 6 7.57 -1.27 -7.66
C LYS A 6 8.07 0.19 -7.57
N PRO A 7 9.30 0.43 -7.10
CA PRO A 7 9.77 1.78 -6.74
C PRO A 7 9.84 2.75 -7.92
N ASP A 8 10.06 2.25 -9.13
CA ASP A 8 10.22 3.02 -10.37
C ASP A 8 8.88 3.33 -11.08
N ILE A 9 7.74 2.87 -10.56
CA ILE A 9 6.45 2.94 -11.27
C ILE A 9 6.00 4.38 -11.58
N LEU A 10 6.35 5.35 -10.73
CA LEU A 10 6.04 6.76 -10.93
C LEU A 10 7.17 7.57 -11.56
N ALA A 11 8.33 6.96 -11.89
CA ALA A 11 9.53 7.67 -12.33
C ALA A 11 9.29 8.55 -13.57
N LYS A 12 8.44 8.10 -14.50
CA LYS A 12 8.11 8.79 -15.75
C LYS A 12 6.95 9.79 -15.63
N PHE A 13 6.36 9.95 -14.45
CA PHE A 13 5.15 10.73 -14.23
C PHE A 13 5.36 11.84 -13.18
N PRO A 14 6.01 12.96 -13.54
CA PRO A 14 6.39 14.01 -12.59
C PRO A 14 5.19 14.65 -11.87
N LEU A 15 4.05 14.79 -12.56
CA LEU A 15 2.83 15.32 -11.96
C LEU A 15 2.28 14.37 -10.88
N LEU A 16 2.31 13.05 -11.11
CA LEU A 16 1.87 12.06 -10.12
C LEU A 16 2.79 12.00 -8.90
N GLN A 17 4.10 12.18 -9.08
CA GLN A 17 5.04 12.29 -7.97
C GLN A 17 4.72 13.52 -7.09
N SER A 18 4.51 14.68 -7.71
CA SER A 18 4.19 15.91 -6.98
C SER A 18 2.83 15.83 -6.27
N PHE A 19 1.84 15.21 -6.91
CA PHE A 19 0.53 14.93 -6.32
C PHE A 19 0.67 14.02 -5.11
N LYS A 20 1.37 12.90 -5.24
CA LYS A 20 1.64 11.95 -4.15
C LYS A 20 2.30 12.64 -2.96
N ALA A 21 3.32 13.47 -3.20
CA ALA A 21 3.99 14.23 -2.14
C ALA A 21 3.02 15.16 -1.41
N ARG A 22 2.17 15.87 -2.14
CA ARG A 22 1.15 16.78 -1.58
C ARG A 22 0.13 16.02 -0.72
N ILE A 23 -0.41 14.91 -1.23
CA ILE A 23 -1.40 14.08 -0.53
C ILE A 23 -0.79 13.43 0.72
N SER A 24 0.45 12.93 0.64
CA SER A 24 1.12 12.30 1.76
C SER A 24 1.39 13.26 2.93
N ASN A 25 1.42 14.57 2.65
CA ASN A 25 1.64 15.62 3.66
C ASN A 25 0.36 16.10 4.36
N VAL A 26 -0.83 15.70 3.91
CA VAL A 26 -2.08 16.00 4.61
C VAL A 26 -2.02 15.40 6.02
N PRO A 27 -2.33 16.13 7.12
CA PRO A 27 -2.06 15.68 8.48
C PRO A 27 -2.61 14.30 8.85
N THR A 28 -3.85 14.01 8.44
CA THR A 28 -4.51 12.73 8.69
C THR A 28 -3.87 11.59 7.91
N ILE A 29 -3.51 11.84 6.65
CA ILE A 29 -2.80 10.87 5.80
C ILE A 29 -1.40 10.64 6.35
N LYS A 30 -0.65 11.70 6.67
CA LYS A 30 0.68 11.62 7.26
C LYS A 30 0.67 10.76 8.54
N LYS A 31 -0.30 10.99 9.43
CA LYS A 31 -0.49 10.15 10.63
C LYS A 31 -0.81 8.70 10.28
N PHE A 32 -1.65 8.47 9.26
CA PHE A 32 -1.96 7.11 8.79
C PHE A 32 -0.77 6.40 8.13
N LEU A 33 0.18 7.14 7.55
CA LEU A 33 1.41 6.61 6.95
C LEU A 33 2.50 6.30 7.98
N GLN A 34 2.41 6.82 9.21
CA GLN A 34 3.40 6.57 10.24
C GLN A 34 3.37 5.11 10.76
N PRO A 35 4.50 4.58 11.23
CA PRO A 35 4.55 3.29 11.91
C PRO A 35 3.57 3.25 13.10
N GLY A 36 2.94 2.09 13.34
CA GLY A 36 1.94 1.93 14.39
C GLY A 36 0.53 2.39 14.02
N SER A 37 0.35 2.97 12.84
CA SER A 37 -0.97 3.17 12.23
C SER A 37 -1.67 1.82 11.96
N GLN A 38 -2.99 1.85 11.81
CA GLN A 38 -3.79 0.69 11.37
C GLN A 38 -3.53 0.26 9.93
N ARG A 39 -2.70 1.01 9.19
CA ARG A 39 -2.28 0.68 7.84
C ARG A 39 -1.69 -0.73 7.79
N LYS A 40 -2.32 -1.61 7.01
CA LYS A 40 -1.86 -2.98 6.82
C LYS A 40 -0.70 -3.05 5.83
N PRO A 41 0.25 -3.97 6.02
CA PRO A 41 1.29 -4.25 5.03
C PRO A 41 0.67 -4.89 3.77
N PRO A 42 1.40 -4.89 2.64
CA PRO A 42 1.03 -5.69 1.47
C PRO A 42 0.84 -7.17 1.85
N LEU A 43 -0.13 -7.82 1.22
CA LEU A 43 -0.39 -9.24 1.41
C LEU A 43 0.86 -10.05 1.02
N GLN A 44 1.32 -10.92 1.90
CA GLN A 44 2.43 -11.82 1.58
C GLN A 44 1.90 -13.16 1.08
N GLU A 45 2.69 -13.86 0.27
CA GLU A 45 2.30 -15.15 -0.31
C GLU A 45 1.96 -16.19 0.77
N LYS A 46 2.67 -16.16 1.91
CA LYS A 46 2.39 -17.01 3.09
C LYS A 46 1.01 -16.80 3.71
N ASP A 47 0.38 -15.64 3.47
CA ASP A 47 -0.95 -15.32 4.00
C ASP A 47 -2.06 -15.83 3.06
N LEU A 48 -1.74 -16.16 1.81
CA LEU A 48 -2.72 -16.64 0.82
C LEU A 48 -3.44 -17.92 1.27
N PRO A 49 -2.77 -18.98 1.77
CA PRO A 49 -3.47 -20.19 2.22
C PRO A 49 -4.48 -19.91 3.34
N LYS A 50 -4.17 -18.94 4.22
CA LYS A 50 -5.07 -18.52 5.29
C LYS A 50 -6.31 -17.82 4.73
N VAL A 51 -6.13 -16.96 3.73
CA VAL A 51 -7.23 -16.28 3.04
C VAL A 51 -8.11 -17.29 2.31
N MET A 52 -7.52 -18.21 1.52
CA MET A 52 -8.28 -19.23 0.78
C MET A 52 -9.09 -20.13 1.72
N LYS A 53 -8.52 -20.50 2.87
CA LYS A 53 -9.23 -21.27 3.91
C LYS A 53 -10.40 -20.52 4.54
N ILE A 54 -10.28 -19.20 4.75
CA ILE A 54 -11.35 -18.38 5.34
C ILE A 54 -12.51 -18.20 4.37
N PHE A 55 -12.20 -17.98 3.10
CA PHE A 55 -13.22 -17.68 2.08
C PHE A 55 -13.70 -18.90 1.30
N HIS A 56 -13.21 -20.11 1.62
CA HIS A 56 -13.54 -21.36 0.92
C HIS A 56 -13.32 -21.26 -0.60
N ALA A 57 -12.30 -20.52 -1.03
CA ALA A 57 -12.08 -20.21 -2.45
C ALA A 57 -11.44 -21.38 -3.25
N ASP A 58 -11.04 -22.44 -2.56
CA ASP A 58 -10.53 -23.69 -3.16
C ASP A 58 -11.63 -24.76 -3.37
N GLN A 59 -12.90 -24.45 -3.07
CA GLN A 59 -14.05 -25.36 -3.24
C GLN A 59 -14.82 -25.11 -4.54
#